data_AF-A0A929K8J7-F1
#
_entry.id   AF-A0A929K8J7-F1
#
_cell.length_a   1.000
_cell.length_b   1.000
_cell.length_c   1.000
_cell.angle_alpha   90.00
_cell.angle_beta   90.00
_cell.angle_gamma   90.00
#
_symmetry.space_group_name_H-M   'P 1'
#
loop_
_entity.id
_entity.type
_entity.pdbx_description
1 polymer ?
#
loop_
_entity_poly.entity_id
_entity_poly.type
_entity_poly.pdbx_seq_one_letter_code
_entity_poly.pdbx_strand_id
1 'polypeptide(L)'
;MKYSLFLGCTIPARSRNYELSARAIAARLDIEFVDIEEFSCCGFPLEASDEMGAILLGAMNLCLAEERGLDICALCSACASMLTKTAYRLDNDKRLKEQINKELSKIGKEYKGEVKVKHFARILLEDIGLERIKKEIKQDLKGL
;
A
#
# COMPACT_ATOMS: atom_id res chain seq x y z
N MET A 1 13.65 7.54 4.15
CA MET A 1 12.90 6.89 3.03
C MET A 1 11.48 7.44 3.01
N LYS A 2 10.79 7.45 1.86
CA LYS A 2 9.47 8.06 1.74
C LYS A 2 8.49 7.09 1.07
N TYR A 3 7.32 6.90 1.68
CA TYR A 3 6.24 6.04 1.16
C TYR A 3 4.91 6.76 1.27
N SER A 4 4.00 6.49 0.34
CA SER A 4 2.59 6.80 0.52
C SER A 4 1.96 5.78 1.47
N LEU A 5 1.31 6.24 2.53
CA LEU A 5 0.72 5.36 3.54
C LEU A 5 -0.70 4.97 3.14
N PHE A 6 -0.91 3.69 2.86
CA PHE A 6 -2.22 3.14 2.57
C PHE A 6 -2.85 2.53 3.83
N LEU A 7 -3.81 3.25 4.40
CA LEU A 7 -4.51 2.86 5.62
C LEU A 7 -5.63 1.83 5.39
N GLY A 8 -6.16 1.76 4.17
CA GLY A 8 -7.37 1.00 3.87
C GLY A 8 -8.57 1.52 4.66
N CYS A 9 -9.54 0.64 4.96
CA CYS A 9 -10.80 1.04 5.58
C CYS A 9 -10.88 0.75 7.09
N THR A 10 -10.43 -0.43 7.53
CA THR A 10 -10.61 -0.87 8.93
C THR A 10 -9.71 -0.13 9.91
N ILE A 11 -8.47 0.15 9.55
CA ILE A 11 -7.50 0.81 10.44
C ILE A 11 -8.00 2.20 10.87
N PRO A 12 -8.35 3.12 9.96
CA PRO A 12 -8.81 4.45 10.36
C PRO A 12 -10.16 4.39 11.10
N ALA A 13 -11.02 3.42 10.77
CA ALA A 13 -12.36 3.31 11.36
C ALA A 13 -12.38 2.61 12.74
N ARG A 14 -11.53 1.60 12.97
CA ARG A 14 -11.64 0.68 14.12
C ARG A 14 -10.32 0.38 14.83
N SER A 15 -9.17 0.63 14.22
CA SER A 15 -7.87 0.25 14.78
C SER A 15 -6.82 1.36 14.65
N ARG A 16 -7.21 2.59 15.02
CA ARG A 16 -6.36 3.80 14.94
C ARG A 16 -5.05 3.66 15.73
N ASN A 17 -5.03 2.85 16.78
CA ASN A 17 -3.83 2.53 17.54
C ASN A 17 -2.73 1.89 16.66
N TYR A 18 -3.11 1.13 15.63
CA TYR A 18 -2.14 0.51 14.73
C TYR A 18 -1.46 1.56 13.83
N GLU A 19 -2.24 2.49 13.27
CA GLU A 19 -1.68 3.61 12.51
C GLU A 19 -0.75 4.47 13.38
N LEU A 20 -1.19 4.85 14.58
CA LEU A 20 -0.39 5.66 15.50
C LEU A 20 0.95 4.98 15.83
N SER A 21 0.91 3.67 16.12
CA SER A 21 2.11 2.88 16.37
C SER A 21 3.02 2.82 15.13
N ALA A 22 2.47 2.56 13.95
CA ALA A 22 3.24 2.48 12.71
C ALA A 22 3.93 3.81 12.38
N ARG A 23 3.24 4.95 12.51
CA ARG A 23 3.83 6.29 12.31
C ARG A 23 4.93 6.59 13.32
N ALA A 24 4.73 6.24 14.60
CA ALA A 24 5.73 6.46 15.64
C ALA A 24 7.02 5.65 15.40
N ILE A 25 6.88 4.39 14.96
CA ILE A 25 8.03 3.54 14.61
C ILE A 25 8.69 4.04 13.32
N ALA A 26 7.92 4.42 12.31
CA ALA A 26 8.44 4.97 11.06
C ALA A 26 9.29 6.22 11.29
N ALA A 27 8.81 7.16 12.11
CA ALA A 27 9.55 8.37 12.47
C ALA A 27 10.91 8.06 13.14
N ARG A 28 10.98 7.04 14.01
CA ARG A 28 12.23 6.61 14.64
C ARG A 28 13.20 5.94 13.67
N LEU A 29 12.69 5.35 12.59
CA LEU A 29 13.47 4.63 11.59
C LEU A 29 13.76 5.48 10.33
N ASP A 30 13.53 6.79 10.41
CA ASP A 30 13.67 7.75 9.29
C ASP A 30 12.86 7.36 8.06
N ILE A 31 11.65 6.84 8.28
CA ILE A 31 10.63 6.60 7.26
C ILE A 31 9.60 7.74 7.35
N GLU A 32 9.48 8.50 6.27
CA GLU A 32 8.45 9.52 6.08
C GLU A 32 7.23 8.87 5.41
N PHE A 33 6.07 8.98 6.06
CA PHE A 33 4.79 8.60 5.49
C PHE A 33 4.06 9.81 4.94
N VAL A 34 3.62 9.70 3.68
CA VAL A 34 2.83 10.71 2.99
C VAL A 34 1.40 10.20 2.87
N ASP A 35 0.47 11.05 3.27
CA ASP A 35 -0.95 10.76 3.13
C ASP A 35 -1.44 11.16 1.74
N ILE A 36 -2.24 10.27 1.15
CA ILE A 36 -2.96 10.48 -0.11
C ILE A 36 -4.43 10.40 0.25
N GLU A 37 -5.08 11.56 0.36
CA GLU A 37 -6.47 11.67 0.83
C GLU A 37 -7.46 10.96 -0.11
N GLU A 38 -7.10 10.84 -1.39
CA GLU A 38 -7.92 10.21 -2.42
C GLU A 38 -7.83 8.68 -2.43
N PHE A 39 -6.98 8.08 -1.58
CA PHE A 39 -6.95 6.63 -1.44
C PHE A 39 -8.32 6.10 -0.99
N SER A 40 -8.71 4.99 -1.61
CA SER A 40 -10.01 4.35 -1.40
C SER A 40 -9.84 2.88 -1.00
N CYS A 41 -10.90 2.08 -1.10
CA CYS A 41 -10.82 0.65 -0.82
C CYS A 41 -9.81 -0.04 -1.76
N CYS A 42 -9.04 -0.99 -1.24
CA CYS A 42 -8.07 -1.76 -2.03
C CYS A 42 -8.69 -2.75 -3.02
N GLY A 43 -10.00 -3.02 -2.92
CA GLY A 43 -10.72 -4.02 -3.72
C GLY A 43 -10.98 -5.35 -3.01
N PHE A 44 -10.41 -5.59 -1.83
CA PHE A 44 -10.76 -6.74 -0.99
C PHE A 44 -11.92 -6.40 -0.04
N PRO A 45 -12.93 -7.27 0.14
CA PRO A 45 -13.12 -8.59 -0.48
C PRO A 45 -13.96 -8.57 -1.77
N LEU A 46 -14.22 -7.39 -2.35
CA LEU A 46 -15.09 -7.19 -3.53
C LEU A 46 -14.73 -8.12 -4.69
N GLU A 47 -13.44 -8.45 -4.87
CA GLU A 47 -12.95 -9.33 -5.93
C GLU A 47 -13.72 -10.65 -6.05
N ALA A 48 -14.22 -11.20 -4.94
CA ALA A 48 -15.00 -12.44 -4.97
C ALA A 48 -16.36 -12.32 -5.66
N SER A 49 -16.89 -11.10 -5.80
CA SER A 49 -18.19 -10.81 -6.42
C SER A 49 -18.06 -9.99 -7.70
N ASP A 50 -17.08 -9.09 -7.76
CA ASP A 50 -16.75 -8.26 -8.93
C ASP A 50 -15.23 -8.08 -9.02
N GLU A 51 -14.61 -8.97 -9.79
CA GLU A 51 -13.17 -8.99 -10.04
C GLU A 51 -12.71 -7.73 -10.78
N MET A 52 -13.46 -7.27 -11.79
CA MET A 52 -13.10 -6.11 -12.59
C MET A 52 -13.18 -4.81 -11.77
N GLY A 53 -14.24 -4.65 -10.98
CA GLY A 53 -14.39 -3.52 -10.05
C GLY A 53 -13.29 -3.50 -8.99
N ALA A 54 -12.92 -4.66 -8.45
CA ALA A 54 -11.82 -4.76 -7.48
C ALA A 54 -10.46 -4.35 -8.08
N ILE A 55 -10.15 -4.81 -9.30
CA ILE A 55 -8.93 -4.40 -10.02
C ILE A 55 -8.95 -2.90 -10.32
N LEU A 56 -10.08 -2.34 -10.74
CA LEU A 56 -10.19 -0.91 -11.05
C LEU A 56 -9.93 -0.04 -9.81
N LEU A 57 -10.51 -0.42 -8.66
CA LEU A 57 -10.24 0.26 -7.38
C LEU A 57 -8.77 0.16 -6.99
N GLY A 58 -8.17 -1.03 -7.10
CA GLY A 58 -6.74 -1.22 -6.85
C GLY A 58 -5.89 -0.33 -7.78
N ALA A 59 -6.21 -0.31 -9.07
CA ALA A 59 -5.49 0.45 -10.09
C ALA A 59 -5.56 1.96 -9.84
N MET A 60 -6.72 2.47 -9.43
CA MET A 60 -6.88 3.89 -9.06
C MET A 60 -5.93 4.27 -7.92
N ASN A 61 -5.82 3.43 -6.88
CA ASN A 61 -4.90 3.66 -5.77
C ASN A 61 -3.43 3.61 -6.23
N LEU A 62 -3.08 2.68 -7.12
CA LEU A 62 -1.74 2.61 -7.70
C LEU A 62 -1.40 3.89 -8.48
N CYS A 63 -2.32 4.39 -9.32
CA CYS A 63 -2.13 5.63 -10.08
C CYS A 63 -1.88 6.84 -9.17
N LEU A 64 -2.65 6.97 -8.08
CA LEU A 64 -2.52 8.09 -7.15
C LEU A 64 -1.14 8.16 -6.47
N ALA A 65 -0.54 6.99 -6.24
CA ALA A 65 0.81 6.87 -5.71
C ALA A 65 1.87 7.15 -6.79
N GLU A 66 1.68 6.63 -8.01
CA GLU A 66 2.55 6.92 -9.18
C GLU A 66 2.63 8.42 -9.49
N GLU A 67 1.50 9.13 -9.47
CA GLU A 67 1.44 10.58 -9.72
C GLU A 67 2.27 11.39 -8.72
N ARG A 68 2.45 10.86 -7.51
CA ARG A 68 3.27 11.46 -6.46
C ARG A 68 4.72 10.97 -6.50
N GLY A 69 5.04 10.02 -7.38
CA GLY A 69 6.35 9.37 -7.47
C GLY A 69 6.71 8.59 -6.21
N LEU A 70 5.73 8.00 -5.52
CA LEU A 70 5.92 7.31 -4.25
C LEU A 70 5.44 5.86 -4.32
N ASP A 71 6.24 4.95 -3.77
CA ASP A 71 5.82 3.58 -3.47
C ASP A 71 4.74 3.58 -2.37
N ILE A 72 3.94 2.51 -2.32
CA ILE A 72 2.89 2.32 -1.32
C ILE A 72 3.38 1.47 -0.15
N CYS A 73 3.23 1.98 1.07
CA CYS A 73 3.29 1.21 2.30
C CYS A 73 1.88 0.90 2.80
N ALA A 74 1.49 -0.37 2.80
CA ALA A 74 0.24 -0.84 3.39
C ALA A 74 0.48 -1.43 4.78
N LEU A 75 -0.40 -1.09 5.74
CA LEU A 75 -0.37 -1.68 7.09
C LEU A 75 -1.17 -2.98 7.21
N CYS A 76 -2.12 -3.21 6.30
CA CYS A 76 -2.98 -4.38 6.27
C CYS A 76 -2.48 -5.40 5.24
N SER A 77 -2.31 -6.66 5.63
CA SER A 77 -1.89 -7.74 4.72
C SER A 77 -2.84 -7.94 3.54
N ALA A 78 -4.16 -7.83 3.75
CA ALA A 78 -5.13 -7.95 2.66
C ALA A 78 -5.00 -6.79 1.65
N CYS A 79 -4.79 -5.56 2.13
CA CYS A 79 -4.57 -4.40 1.26
C CYS A 79 -3.26 -4.55 0.49
N ALA A 80 -2.17 -4.93 1.17
CA ALA A 80 -0.88 -5.17 0.54
C ALA A 80 -0.98 -6.25 -0.55
N SER A 81 -1.65 -7.37 -0.25
CA SER A 81 -1.86 -8.47 -1.19
C SER A 81 -2.70 -8.04 -2.40
N MET A 82 -3.85 -7.38 -2.17
CA MET A 82 -4.74 -6.98 -3.25
C MET A 82 -4.12 -5.95 -4.18
N LEU A 83 -3.43 -4.94 -3.65
CA LEU A 83 -2.74 -3.94 -4.45
C LEU A 83 -1.54 -4.54 -5.21
N THR A 84 -0.77 -5.44 -4.58
CA THR A 84 0.33 -6.16 -5.24
C THR A 84 -0.20 -7.06 -6.36
N LYS A 85 -1.30 -7.77 -6.13
CA LYS A 85 -1.97 -8.61 -7.14
C LYS A 85 -2.47 -7.76 -8.30
N THR A 86 -3.06 -6.61 -8.01
CA THR A 86 -3.54 -5.67 -9.03
C THR A 86 -2.39 -5.20 -9.91
N ALA A 87 -1.32 -4.68 -9.31
CA ALA A 87 -0.11 -4.26 -10.03
C ALA A 87 0.44 -5.39 -10.91
N TYR A 88 0.66 -6.57 -10.31
CA TYR A 88 1.14 -7.76 -11.02
C TYR A 88 0.28 -8.11 -12.23
N ARG A 89 -1.04 -8.10 -12.10
CA ARG A 89 -1.93 -8.43 -13.22
C ARG A 89 -1.87 -7.41 -14.34
N LEU A 90 -1.89 -6.12 -14.01
CA LEU A 90 -1.82 -5.05 -15.00
C LEU A 90 -0.46 -5.05 -15.72
N ASP A 91 0.61 -5.36 -15.01
CA ASP A 91 1.95 -5.40 -15.59
C ASP A 91 2.17 -6.62 -16.51
N ASN A 92 1.43 -7.72 -16.28
CA ASN A 92 1.58 -8.97 -17.03
C ASN A 92 0.46 -9.26 -18.05
N ASP A 93 -0.65 -8.51 -18.02
CA ASP A 93 -1.75 -8.62 -18.99
C ASP A 93 -2.02 -7.27 -19.65
N LYS A 94 -1.47 -7.09 -20.85
CA LYS A 94 -1.61 -5.84 -21.63
C LYS A 94 -3.06 -5.52 -21.96
N ARG A 95 -3.88 -6.53 -22.26
CA ARG A 95 -5.28 -6.33 -22.64
C ARG A 95 -6.09 -5.85 -21.44
N LEU A 96 -5.86 -6.46 -20.27
CA LEU A 96 -6.46 -6.00 -19.03
C LEU A 96 -6.00 -4.57 -18.69
N LYS A 97 -4.72 -4.27 -18.82
CA LYS A 97 -4.18 -2.93 -18.59
C LYS A 97 -4.83 -1.89 -19.49
N GLU A 98 -4.97 -2.15 -20.79
CA GLU A 98 -5.66 -1.28 -21.74
C GLU A 98 -7.13 -1.07 -21.34
N GLN A 99 -7.83 -2.12 -20.94
CA GLN A 99 -9.22 -2.02 -20.49
C GLN A 99 -9.35 -1.17 -19.22
N ILE A 100 -8.48 -1.36 -18.24
CA ILE A 100 -8.48 -0.59 -16.99
C ILE A 100 -8.09 0.87 -17.25
N ASN A 101 -7.06 1.12 -18.05
CA ASN A 101 -6.66 2.48 -18.42
C ASN A 101 -7.74 3.20 -19.23
N LYS A 102 -8.54 2.50 -20.03
CA LYS A 102 -9.72 3.08 -20.68
C LYS A 102 -10.73 3.61 -19.66
N GLU A 103 -10.99 2.86 -18.58
CA GLU A 103 -11.89 3.30 -17.51
C GLU A 103 -11.28 4.44 -16.68
N LEU A 104 -10.01 4.34 -16.31
CA LEU A 104 -9.28 5.38 -15.58
C LEU A 104 -9.18 6.69 -16.37
N SER A 105 -9.07 6.63 -17.70
CA SER A 105 -8.98 7.83 -18.55
C SER A 105 -10.21 8.73 -18.46
N LYS A 106 -11.39 8.16 -18.14
CA LYS A 106 -12.64 8.92 -17.93
C LYS A 106 -12.56 9.87 -16.74
N ILE A 107 -11.65 9.61 -15.80
CA ILE A 107 -11.38 10.45 -14.64
C ILE A 107 -9.97 11.07 -14.69
N GLY A 108 -9.34 11.09 -15.86
CA GLY A 108 -8.02 11.69 -16.07
C GLY A 108 -6.87 10.93 -15.39
N LYS A 109 -7.01 9.63 -15.14
CA LYS A 109 -5.98 8.76 -14.55
C LYS A 109 -5.44 7.76 -15.57
N GLU A 110 -4.20 7.30 -15.35
CA GLU A 110 -3.57 6.24 -16.14
C GLU A 110 -2.57 5.48 -15.26
N TYR A 111 -2.63 4.14 -15.26
CA TYR A 111 -1.67 3.29 -14.58
C TYR A 111 -0.49 2.95 -15.50
N LYS A 112 0.73 3.27 -15.04
CA LYS A 112 1.97 3.12 -15.82
C LYS A 112 2.75 1.85 -15.45
N GLY A 113 2.68 1.39 -14.21
CA GLY A 113 3.42 0.20 -13.74
C GLY A 113 4.77 0.54 -13.11
N GLU A 114 4.87 1.70 -12.48
CA GLU A 114 6.08 2.24 -11.85
C GLU A 114 6.05 2.12 -10.32
N VAL A 115 4.86 2.03 -9.71
CA VAL A 115 4.71 1.96 -8.25
C VAL A 115 4.93 0.55 -7.71
N LYS A 116 5.65 0.46 -6.59
CA LYS A 116 5.76 -0.78 -5.81
C LYS A 116 4.89 -0.72 -4.57
N VAL A 117 4.32 -1.87 -4.23
CA VAL A 117 3.53 -2.04 -3.00
C VAL A 117 4.32 -2.90 -2.02
N LYS A 118 4.47 -2.44 -0.79
CA LYS A 118 5.04 -3.22 0.31
C LYS A 118 4.15 -3.17 1.54
N HIS A 119 4.11 -4.29 2.25
CA HIS A 119 3.61 -4.30 3.62
C HIS A 119 4.64 -3.67 4.55
N PHE A 120 4.21 -2.96 5.60
CA PHE A 120 5.13 -2.31 6.53
C PHE A 120 6.17 -3.26 7.15
N ALA A 121 5.76 -4.48 7.50
CA ALA A 121 6.70 -5.51 7.99
C ALA A 121 7.79 -5.87 6.96
N ARG A 122 7.48 -5.83 5.65
CA ARG A 122 8.50 -6.05 4.60
C ARG A 122 9.44 -4.87 4.49
N ILE A 123 8.95 -3.64 4.63
CA ILE A 123 9.81 -2.45 4.68
C ILE A 123 10.78 -2.55 5.87
N LEU A 124 10.27 -2.94 7.04
CA LEU A 124 11.11 -3.15 8.23
C LEU A 124 12.17 -4.23 8.00
N LEU A 125 11.81 -5.35 7.38
CA LEU A 125 12.75 -6.45 7.16
C LEU A 125 13.77 -6.16 6.05
N GLU A 126 13.29 -5.71 4.89
CA GLU A 126 14.06 -5.63 3.65
C GLU A 126 14.78 -4.30 3.50
N ASP A 127 14.14 -3.19 3.87
CA ASP A 127 14.66 -1.85 3.61
C ASP A 127 15.38 -1.26 4.83
N ILE A 128 14.90 -1.56 6.04
CA ILE A 128 15.52 -1.12 7.30
C ILE A 128 16.55 -2.15 7.79
N GLY A 129 16.18 -3.43 7.76
CA GLY A 129 17.04 -4.53 8.19
C GLY A 129 17.00 -4.81 9.70
N LEU A 130 17.18 -6.09 10.06
CA LEU A 130 17.09 -6.57 11.44
C LEU A 130 18.10 -5.92 12.38
N GLU A 131 19.33 -5.65 11.91
CA GLU A 131 20.39 -5.07 12.74
C GLU A 131 20.08 -3.64 13.18
N ARG A 132 19.43 -2.85 12.31
CA ARG A 132 18.98 -1.51 12.67
C ARG A 132 17.82 -1.57 13.65
N ILE A 133 16.85 -2.46 13.42
CA ILE A 133 15.71 -2.66 14.33
C ILE A 133 16.19 -3.04 15.75
N LYS A 134 17.16 -3.96 15.87
CA LYS A 134 17.71 -4.38 17.16
C LYS A 134 18.28 -3.22 17.98
N LYS A 135 18.93 -2.25 17.32
CA LYS A 135 19.50 -1.07 17.99
C LYS A 135 18.44 -0.12 18.56
N GLU A 136 17.23 -0.14 18.00
CA GLU A 136 16.10 0.70 18.44
C GLU A 136 15.26 0.07 19.56
N ILE A 137 15.52 -1.19 19.94
CA ILE A 137 14.79 -1.87 21.02
C ILE A 137 15.09 -1.18 22.35
N LYS A 138 14.06 -0.60 22.98
CA LYS A 138 14.15 -0.01 24.33
C LYS A 138 13.73 -0.96 25.43
N GLN A 139 12.84 -1.89 25.12
CA GLN A 139 12.36 -2.91 26.03
C GLN A 139 12.31 -4.23 25.27
N ASP A 140 13.16 -5.18 25.67
CA ASP A 140 13.10 -6.54 25.18
C ASP A 140 11.91 -7.25 25.81
N LEU A 141 11.08 -7.87 24.97
CA LEU A 141 9.89 -8.63 25.41
C LEU A 141 10.17 -10.13 25.49
N LYS A 142 11.42 -10.57 25.36
CA LYS A 142 11.79 -11.99 25.49
C LYS A 142 11.31 -12.58 26.82
N GLY A 143 10.45 -13.58 26.75
CA GLY A 143 9.94 -14.31 27.92
C GLY A 143 8.62 -13.77 28.50
N LEU A 144 8.02 -12.76 27.88
CA LEU A 144 6.58 -12.49 27.97
C LEU A 144 5.80 -13.42 27.03
#